data_AF-A0A7Z9QUM6-F1
#
_entry.id   AF-A0A7Z9QUM6-F1
#
_cell.length_a   1.000
_cell.length_b   1.000
_cell.length_c   1.000
_cell.angle_alpha   90.00
_cell.angle_beta   90.00
_cell.angle_gamma   90.00
#
_symmetry.space_group_name_H-M   'P 1'
#
loop_
_entity.id
_entity.type
_entity.pdbx_description
1 polymer ?
#
loop_
_entity_poly.entity_id
_entity_poly.type
_entity_poly.pdbx_seq_one_letter_code
_entity_poly.pdbx_strand_id
1 'polypeptide(L)'
;MNREILRLAIPNIISNVSVPMLSAVDLMLMGHLSKEQHLGAVAVGGVAFNVIYWGFGFLRMSTTGMTAQAYGADDSERCLSILKVALLFAFI
;
A
#
# COMPACT_ATOMS: atom_id res chain seq x y z
N MET A 1 -17.59 24.32 5.85
CA MET A 1 -16.97 22.98 5.71
C MET A 1 -16.98 22.61 4.23
N ASN A 2 -15.81 22.57 3.57
CA ASN A 2 -15.74 22.43 2.10
C ASN A 2 -16.22 21.04 1.64
N ARG A 3 -17.31 20.98 0.86
CA ARG A 3 -17.81 19.72 0.25
C ARG A 3 -16.76 19.03 -0.61
N GLU A 4 -15.85 19.78 -1.23
CA GLU A 4 -14.73 19.22 -2.01
C GLU A 4 -13.75 18.42 -1.17
N ILE A 5 -13.40 18.91 0.03
CA ILE A 5 -12.50 18.21 0.94
C ILE A 5 -13.13 16.89 1.39
N LEU A 6 -14.42 16.91 1.74
CA LEU A 6 -15.16 15.69 2.09
C LEU A 6 -15.23 14.69 0.93
N ARG A 7 -15.39 15.17 -0.31
CA ARG A 7 -15.43 14.30 -1.50
C ARG A 7 -14.11 13.57 -1.76
N LEU A 8 -12.98 14.17 -1.40
CA LEU A 8 -11.64 13.55 -1.49
C LEU A 8 -11.29 12.73 -0.24
N ALA A 9 -11.69 13.20 0.94
CA ALA A 9 -11.36 12.58 2.21
C ALA A 9 -12.11 11.27 2.44
N ILE A 10 -13.41 11.18 2.09
CA ILE A 10 -14.22 9.99 2.33
C ILE A 10 -13.63 8.73 1.64
N PRO A 11 -13.33 8.73 0.33
CA PRO A 11 -12.70 7.59 -0.32
C PRO A 11 -11.35 7.23 0.30
N ASN A 12 -10.56 8.25 0.62
CA ASN A 12 -9.21 8.07 1.17
C ASN A 12 -9.26 7.44 2.58
N ILE A 13 -10.19 7.88 3.42
CA ILE A 13 -10.43 7.31 4.76
C ILE A 13 -10.85 5.84 4.62
N ILE A 14 -11.78 5.53 3.73
CA ILE A 14 -12.25 4.15 3.50
C ILE A 14 -11.08 3.25 3.05
N SER A 15 -10.25 3.71 2.11
CA SER A 15 -9.05 2.97 1.67
C SER A 15 -7.99 2.80 2.75
N ASN A 16 -7.86 3.73 3.70
CA ASN A 16 -6.93 3.55 4.82
C ASN A 16 -7.48 2.59 5.88
N VAL A 17 -8.80 2.53 6.06
CA VAL A 17 -9.44 1.61 7.02
C VAL A 17 -9.44 0.16 6.52
N SER A 18 -9.42 -0.08 5.21
CA SER A 18 -9.39 -1.46 4.68
C SER A 18 -8.11 -2.22 5.04
N VAL A 19 -6.99 -1.54 5.23
CA VAL A 19 -5.69 -2.15 5.58
C VAL A 19 -5.73 -2.88 6.95
N PRO A 20 -6.06 -2.22 8.07
CA PRO A 20 -6.16 -2.89 9.37
C PRO A 20 -7.29 -3.92 9.43
N MET A 21 -8.38 -3.72 8.68
CA MET A 21 -9.45 -4.72 8.60
C MET A 21 -8.96 -6.01 7.95
N LEU A 22 -8.16 -5.92 6.87
CA LEU A 22 -7.56 -7.10 6.24
C LEU A 22 -6.62 -7.82 7.21
N SER A 23 -5.76 -7.08 7.92
CA SER A 23 -4.87 -7.67 8.94
C SER A 23 -5.62 -8.36 10.09
N ALA A 24 -6.78 -7.84 10.50
CA ALA A 24 -7.62 -8.47 11.51
C ALA A 24 -8.21 -9.80 11.01
N VAL A 25 -8.60 -9.87 9.73
CA VAL A 25 -9.08 -11.11 9.10
C VAL A 25 -7.94 -12.13 8.98
N ASP A 26 -6.75 -11.71 8.56
CA ASP A 26 -5.57 -12.58 8.47
C ASP A 26 -5.24 -13.20 9.84
N LEU A 27 -5.28 -12.40 10.91
CA LEU A 27 -5.06 -12.86 12.27
C LEU A 27 -6.14 -13.84 12.74
N MET A 28 -7.41 -13.57 12.42
CA MET A 28 -8.53 -14.44 12.76
C MET A 28 -8.45 -15.80 12.03
N LEU A 29 -8.05 -15.80 10.75
CA LEU A 29 -7.85 -17.02 9.97
C LEU A 29 -6.69 -17.86 10.51
N MET A 30 -5.55 -17.22 10.82
CA MET A 30 -4.41 -17.92 11.42
C MET A 30 -4.72 -18.46 12.83
N GLY A 31 -5.55 -17.76 13.62
CA GLY A 31 -5.97 -18.18 14.96
C GLY A 31 -6.75 -19.50 15.00
N HIS A 32 -7.47 -19.85 13.91
CA HIS A 32 -8.20 -21.12 13.81
C HIS A 32 -7.35 -22.31 13.37
N LEU A 33 -6.13 -22.10 12.86
CA LEU A 33 -5.22 -23.15 12.39
C LEU A 33 -4.33 -23.66 13.54
N SER A 34 -4.96 -24.31 14.51
CA SER A 34 -4.34 -24.87 15.73
C SER A 34 -3.53 -26.15 15.45
N LYS A 35 -2.37 -26.04 14.81
CA LYS A 35 -1.28 -27.06 14.85
C LYS A 35 0.07 -26.37 15.08
N GLU A 36 0.50 -26.35 16.34
CA GLU A 36 1.56 -25.52 16.94
C GLU A 36 2.91 -25.44 16.18
N GLN A 37 3.33 -26.48 15.46
CA GLN A 37 4.70 -26.53 14.91
C GLN A 37 4.86 -25.87 13.53
N HIS A 38 3.82 -25.80 12.71
CA HIS A 38 3.89 -25.13 11.40
C HIS A 38 3.57 -23.63 11.48
N LEU A 39 2.91 -23.19 12.55
CA LEU A 39 2.54 -21.81 12.78
C LEU A 39 3.77 -20.90 12.97
N GLY A 40 4.79 -21.36 13.69
CA GLY A 40 6.02 -20.59 13.91
C GLY A 40 6.77 -20.29 12.60
N ALA A 41 6.90 -21.29 11.72
CA ALA A 41 7.55 -21.10 10.42
C ALA A 41 6.77 -20.14 9.50
N VAL A 42 5.43 -20.27 9.46
CA VAL A 42 4.57 -19.38 8.67
C VAL A 42 4.53 -17.97 9.27
N ALA A 43 4.50 -17.82 10.59
CA ALA A 43 4.54 -16.52 11.26
C ALA A 43 5.86 -15.79 10.98
N VAL A 44 7.00 -16.47 11.09
CA VAL A 44 8.33 -15.89 10.78
C VAL A 44 8.43 -15.56 9.29
N GLY A 45 7.98 -16.44 8.40
CA GLY A 45 7.91 -16.18 6.96
C GLY A 45 7.00 -14.99 6.63
N GLY A 46 5.85 -14.88 7.29
CA GLY A 46 4.90 -13.79 7.14
C GLY A 46 5.46 -12.45 7.61
N VAL A 47 6.16 -12.42 8.76
CA VAL A 47 6.84 -11.22 9.25
C VAL A 47 7.98 -10.82 8.32
N ALA A 48 8.80 -11.77 7.86
CA ALA A 48 9.88 -11.49 6.91
C ALA A 48 9.34 -10.91 5.60
N PHE A 49 8.28 -11.51 5.05
CA PHE A 49 7.61 -11.01 3.85
C PHE A 49 6.99 -9.62 4.08
N ASN A 50 6.36 -9.40 5.24
CA ASN A 50 5.78 -8.11 5.61
C ASN A 50 6.84 -7.02 5.72
N VAL A 51 8.00 -7.31 6.32
CA VAL A 51 9.13 -6.37 6.41
C VAL A 51 9.65 -6.00 5.03
N ILE A 52 9.82 -6.99 4.13
CA ILE A 52 10.25 -6.74 2.75
C ILE A 52 9.19 -5.88 2.02
N TYR A 53 7.92 -6.25 2.12
CA TYR A 53 6.82 -5.53 1.48
C TYR A 53 6.67 -4.09 1.99
N TRP A 54 6.77 -3.88 3.31
CA TRP A 54 6.77 -2.56 3.92
C TRP A 54 8.01 -1.75 3.54
N GLY A 55 9.15 -2.43 3.33
CA GLY A 55 10.36 -1.89 2.74
C GLY A 55 10.14 -1.28 1.36
N PHE A 56 9.21 -1.79 0.54
CA PHE A 56 8.82 -1.17 -0.74
C PHE A 56 7.75 -0.07 -0.59
N GLY A 57 7.25 0.19 0.63
CA GLY A 57 6.26 1.23 0.91
C GLY A 57 6.70 2.64 0.54
N PHE A 58 8.02 2.92 0.50
CA PHE A 58 8.56 4.21 0.05
C PHE A 58 8.22 4.49 -1.42
N LEU A 59 8.06 3.46 -2.25
CA LEU A 59 7.82 3.61 -3.68
C LEU A 59 6.49 4.32 -3.93
N ARG A 60 5.46 4.01 -3.13
CA ARG A 60 4.15 4.67 -3.18
C ARG A 60 4.23 6.15 -2.78
N MET A 61 4.92 6.46 -1.69
CA MET A 61 5.06 7.85 -1.23
C MET A 61 5.91 8.69 -2.21
N SER A 62 7.00 8.13 -2.74
CA SER A 62 7.90 8.79 -3.70
C SER A 62 7.18 9.09 -5.02
N THR A 63 6.50 8.11 -5.60
CA THR A 63 5.77 8.27 -6.87
C THR A 63 4.60 9.25 -6.76
N THR A 64 3.83 9.22 -5.66
CA THR A 64 2.73 10.16 -5.44
C THR A 64 3.25 11.59 -5.31
N GLY A 65 4.34 11.81 -4.56
CA GLY A 65 4.94 13.13 -4.38
C GLY A 65 5.51 13.71 -5.68
N MET A 66 6.22 12.90 -6.46
CA MET A 66 6.77 13.32 -7.76
C MET A 66 5.67 13.57 -8.80
N THR A 67 4.61 12.75 -8.81
CA THR A 67 3.47 12.93 -9.72
C THR A 67 2.69 14.20 -9.37
N ALA A 68 2.47 14.48 -8.08
CA ALA A 68 1.81 15.71 -7.65
C ALA A 68 2.59 16.97 -8.06
N GLN A 69 3.93 16.94 -7.97
CA GLN A 69 4.78 18.05 -8.42
C GLN A 69 4.75 18.23 -9.94
N ALA A 70 4.86 17.13 -10.71
CA ALA A 70 4.80 17.18 -12.17
C ALA A 70 3.42 17.65 -12.68
N TYR A 71 2.34 17.18 -12.05
CA TYR A 71 0.98 17.62 -12.34
C TYR A 71 0.78 19.10 -12.02
N GLY A 72 1.31 19.60 -10.89
CA GLY A 72 1.28 21.02 -10.55
C GLY A 72 2.11 21.92 -11.48
N ALA A 73 3.07 21.37 -12.20
CA ALA A 73 3.89 22.06 -13.19
C ALA A 73 3.37 21.93 -14.64
N ASP A 74 2.20 21.30 -14.84
CA ASP A 74 1.60 20.99 -16.15
C ASP A 74 2.52 20.15 -17.08
N ASP A 75 3.45 19.40 -16.49
CA ASP A 75 4.44 18.58 -17.20
C ASP A 75 3.91 17.15 -17.38
N SER A 76 3.06 16.98 -18.38
CA SER A 76 2.41 15.71 -18.72
C SER A 76 3.41 14.60 -19.12
N GLU A 77 4.51 14.97 -19.77
CA GLU A 77 5.58 14.03 -20.15
C GLU A 77 6.27 13.43 -18.92
N ARG A 78 6.52 14.26 -17.91
CA ARG A 78 7.12 13.81 -16.65
C ARG A 78 6.18 12.91 -15.85
N CYS A 79 4.88 13.21 -15.82
CA CYS A 79 3.88 12.30 -15.25
C CYS A 79 3.90 10.92 -15.93
N LEU A 80 3.97 10.89 -17.26
CA LEU A 80 4.02 9.63 -18.02
C LEU A 80 5.30 8.85 -17.74
N SER A 81 6.44 9.53 -17.60
CA SER A 81 7.72 8.91 -17.24
C SER A 81 7.69 8.28 -15.84
N ILE A 82 7.14 8.99 -14.85
CA ILE A 82 6.95 8.46 -13.49
C ILE A 82 6.04 7.23 -13.51
N LEU A 83 4.95 7.26 -14.29
CA LEU A 83 4.05 6.12 -14.46
C LEU A 83 4.75 4.90 -15.07
N LYS A 84 5.57 5.09 -16.11
CA LYS A 84 6.34 3.99 -16.75
C LYS A 84 7.28 3.33 -15.75
N VAL A 85 8.02 4.11 -14.98
CA VAL A 85 8.93 3.59 -13.96
C VAL A 85 8.16 2.85 -12.88
N ALA A 86 7.05 3.43 -12.37
CA ALA A 86 6.21 2.78 -11.36
C ALA A 86 5.64 1.45 -11.85
N LEU A 87 5.21 1.38 -13.11
CA LEU A 87 4.71 0.15 -13.72
C LEU A 87 5.81 -0.91 -13.85
N LEU A 88 7.01 -0.51 -14.25
CA LEU A 88 8.15 -1.42 -14.41
C LEU A 88 8.56 -2.04 -13.07
N PHE A 89 8.58 -1.23 -11.99
CA PHE A 89 8.81 -1.74 -10.63
C PHE A 89 7.67 -2.63 -10.12
N ALA A 90 6.42 -2.45 -10.56
CA ALA A 90 5.31 -3.31 -10.14
C ALA A 90 5.36 -4.71 -10.78
N PHE A 91 6.05 -4.87 -11.91
CA PHE A 91 6.21 -6.13 -12.63
C PHE A 91 7.51 -6.88 -12.30
N ILE A 92 8.42 -6.28 -11.52
CA ILE A 92 9.65 -6.90 -11.01
C ILE A 92 9.41 -7.43 -9.60
#